data_AF-A0A2H0Y0F7-F1
#
_entry.id   AF-A0A2H0Y0F7-F1
#
_cell.length_a   1.000
_cell.length_b   1.000
_cell.length_c   1.000
_cell.angle_alpha   90.00
_cell.angle_beta   90.00
_cell.angle_gamma   90.00
#
_symmetry.space_group_name_H-M   'P 1'
#
loop_
_entity.id
_entity.type
_entity.pdbx_description
1 polymer ?
#
loop_
_entity_poly.entity_id
_entity_poly.type
_entity_poly.pdbx_seq_one_letter_code
_entity_poly.pdbx_strand_id
1 'polypeptide(L)' 'MRSDKTIYSIQIADVQTVAEQELDRKLTQDELKLVADAVQSDDYFGWYDGIIRIFQKLQLT' A
#
# COMPACT_ATOMS: atom_id res chain seq x y z
N MET A 1 -7.80 10.21 27.07
CA MET A 1 -6.61 9.92 26.25
C MET A 1 -6.97 8.78 25.31
N ARG A 2 -7.23 9.07 24.03
CA ARG A 2 -7.35 8.02 23.02
C ARG A 2 -5.93 7.52 22.76
N SER A 3 -5.72 6.23 22.93
CA SER A 3 -4.46 5.58 22.67
C SER A 3 -4.22 5.58 21.17
N ASP A 4 -3.65 6.67 20.65
CA ASP A 4 -3.17 6.76 19.27
C ASP A 4 -1.89 5.91 19.16
N LYS A 5 -2.04 4.60 19.37
CA LYS A 5 -1.01 3.63 19.06
C LYS A 5 -1.18 3.32 17.58
N THR A 6 -0.50 4.09 16.73
CA THR A 6 -0.25 3.66 15.36
C THR A 6 0.58 2.37 15.45
N ILE A 7 -0.07 1.22 15.28
CA ILE A 7 0.61 -0.09 15.34
C ILE A 7 1.45 -0.30 14.07
N TYR A 8 1.05 0.31 12.95
CA TYR A 8 1.75 0.24 11.66
C TYR A 8 1.71 1.60 10.93
N SER A 9 2.87 2.12 10.54
CA SER A 9 3.03 3.19 9.54
C SER A 9 3.65 2.55 8.32
N ILE A 10 2.94 2.56 7.18
CA ILE A 10 3.47 2.03 5.93
C ILE A 10 4.31 3.13 5.29
N GLN A 11 5.59 2.84 5.06
CA GLN A 11 6.48 3.75 4.34
C GLN A 11 6.39 3.49 2.84
N ILE A 12 6.72 4.49 2.03
CA ILE A 12 6.84 4.33 0.57
C ILE A 12 7.80 3.18 0.23
N ALA A 13 8.85 2.98 1.02
CA ALA A 13 9.80 1.89 0.86
C ALA A 13 9.15 0.50 1.00
N ASP A 14 8.20 0.34 1.92
CA ASP A 14 7.48 -0.93 2.10
C ASP A 14 6.60 -1.21 0.88
N VAL A 15 5.88 -0.18 0.40
CA VAL A 15 5.05 -0.28 -0.82
C VAL A 15 5.90 -0.63 -2.04
N GLN A 16 7.08 0.00 -2.19
CA GLN A 16 8.00 -0.30 -3.29
C GLN A 16 8.58 -1.71 -3.18
N THR A 17 8.82 -2.21 -1.97
CA THR A 17 9.29 -3.59 -1.76
C THR A 17 8.23 -4.60 -2.22
N VAL A 18 6.96 -4.37 -1.87
CA VAL A 18 5.87 -5.24 -2.34
C VAL A 18 5.70 -5.13 -3.86
N ALA A 19 5.84 -3.93 -4.43
CA ALA A 19 5.80 -3.76 -5.88
C ALA A 19 6.92 -4.51 -6.60
N GLU A 20 8.15 -4.46 -6.09
CA GLU A 20 9.26 -5.25 -6.64
C GLU A 20 9.02 -6.75 -6.52
N GLN A 21 8.40 -7.23 -5.43
CA GLN A 21 8.12 -8.65 -5.22
C GLN A 21 6.98 -9.18 -6.09
N GLU A 22 5.91 -8.40 -6.24
CA GLU A 22 4.65 -8.85 -6.87
C GLU A 22 4.53 -8.42 -8.33
N LEU A 23 5.18 -7.31 -8.72
CA LEU A 23 5.10 -6.73 -10.07
C LEU A 23 6.46 -6.74 -10.80
N ASP A 24 7.54 -7.19 -10.16
CA ASP A 24 8.92 -7.16 -10.69
C ASP A 24 9.37 -5.75 -11.16
N ARG A 25 8.77 -4.70 -10.59
CA ARG A 25 9.08 -3.31 -10.91
C ARG A 25 8.73 -2.35 -9.77
N LYS A 26 9.31 -1.14 -9.83
CA LYS A 26 8.91 -0.03 -8.96
C LYS A 26 7.63 0.64 -9.46
N LEU A 27 6.85 1.16 -8.52
CA LEU A 27 5.74 2.05 -8.81
C LEU A 27 6.24 3.45 -9.15
N THR A 28 5.58 4.08 -10.11
CA THR A 28 5.72 5.50 -10.43
C THR A 28 5.13 6.38 -9.31
N GLN A 29 5.44 7.68 -9.32
CA GLN A 29 4.86 8.59 -8.33
C GLN A 29 3.33 8.67 -8.39
N ASP A 30 2.74 8.54 -9.58
CA ASP A 30 1.28 8.60 -9.72
C ASP A 30 0.63 7.31 -9.22
N GLU A 31 1.22 6.14 -9.49
CA GLU A 31 0.78 4.87 -8.90
C GLU A 31 0.91 4.86 -7.37
N LEU A 32 2.00 5.43 -6.83
CA LEU A 32 2.18 5.57 -5.38
C LEU A 32 1.09 6.42 -4.73
N LYS A 33 0.65 7.51 -5.38
CA LYS A 33 -0.47 8.33 -4.88
C LYS A 33 -1.77 7.53 -4.86
N LEU A 34 -2.04 6.79 -5.93
CA LEU A 34 -3.23 5.93 -6.01
C LEU A 34 -3.23 4.86 -4.92
N VAL A 35 -2.07 4.24 -4.66
CA VAL A 35 -1.93 3.27 -3.57
C VAL A 35 -2.09 3.93 -2.21
N ALA A 36 -1.48 5.09 -1.98
CA ALA A 36 -1.60 5.81 -0.72
C ALA A 36 -3.04 6.27 -0.42
N ASP A 37 -3.78 6.72 -1.43
CA ASP A 37 -5.18 7.12 -1.30
C ASP A 37 -6.08 5.89 -1.06
N ALA A 38 -5.79 4.77 -1.71
CA ALA A 38 -6.55 3.54 -1.53
C ALA A 38 -6.28 2.87 -0.18
N VAL A 39 -5.02 2.82 0.28
CA VAL A 39 -4.66 2.29 1.61
C VAL A 39 -5.29 3.11 2.74
N GLN A 40 -5.44 4.42 2.56
CA GLN A 40 -6.11 5.29 3.54
C GLN A 40 -7.63 5.08 3.62
N SER A 41 -8.28 4.64 2.53
CA SER A 41 -9.75 4.46 2.51
C SER A 41 -10.19 3.10 3.03
N ASP A 42 -9.26 2.16 3.20
CA ASP A 42 -9.57 0.76 3.44
C ASP A 42 -9.10 0.40 4.87
N ASP A 43 -10.07 0.09 5.71
CA ASP A 43 -10.00 -0.21 7.16
C ASP A 43 -9.30 -1.56 7.46
N TYR A 44 -8.12 -1.79 6.87
CA TYR A 44 -7.52 -3.14 6.80
C TYR A 44 -6.50 -3.41 7.89
N PHE A 45 -6.71 -4.54 8.55
CA PHE A 45 -5.92 -5.10 9.63
C PHE A 45 -4.60 -5.78 9.16
N GLY A 46 -4.25 -5.66 7.88
CA GLY A 46 -3.04 -6.26 7.29
C GLY A 46 -2.60 -5.50 6.04
N TRP A 47 -1.53 -4.72 6.15
CA TRP A 47 -1.08 -3.78 5.12
C TRP A 47 -0.59 -4.47 3.84
N TYR A 48 0.05 -5.64 3.96
CA TYR A 48 0.56 -6.40 2.81
C TYR A 48 -0.58 -6.87 1.89
N ASP A 49 -1.59 -7.53 2.46
CA ASP A 49 -2.77 -7.98 1.72
C ASP A 49 -3.58 -6.80 1.15
N GLY A 50 -3.60 -5.67 1.88
CA GLY A 50 -4.20 -4.42 1.41
C GLY A 50 -3.53 -3.89 0.14
N ILE A 51 -2.20 -3.84 0.10
CA ILE A 51 -1.42 -3.39 -1.07
C ILE A 51 -1.68 -4.31 -2.28
N ILE A 52 -1.65 -5.63 -2.10
CA ILE A 52 -1.90 -6.59 -3.19
C ILE A 52 -3.30 -6.41 -3.79
N ARG A 53 -4.32 -6.25 -2.96
CA ARG A 53 -5.70 -6.00 -3.44
C ARG A 53 -5.81 -4.70 -4.21
N ILE A 54 -5.09 -3.66 -3.80
CA ILE A 54 -5.06 -2.40 -4.52
C ILE A 54 -4.41 -2.57 -5.89
N PHE A 55 -3.30 -3.32 -5.99
CA PHE A 55 -2.69 -3.63 -7.30
C PHE A 55 -3.69 -4.31 -8.23
N GLN A 56 -4.47 -5.27 -7.73
CA GLN A 56 -5.53 -5.92 -8.49
C GLN A 56 -6.65 -4.96 -8.89
N LYS A 57 -7.11 -4.10 -7.96
CA LYS A 57 -8.17 -3.11 -8.21
C LYS A 57 -7.75 -2.08 -9.27
N LEU A 58 -6.48 -1.68 -9.24
CA LEU A 58 -5.89 -0.73 -10.18
C LEU A 58 -5.44 -1.40 -11.49
N GLN A 59 -5.58 -2.73 -11.62
CA GLN A 59 -5.13 -3.51 -12.76
C GLN A 59 -3.66 -3.23 -13.11
N LEU A 60 -2.81 -3.08 -12.09
CA LEU A 60 -1.38 -2.94 -12.31
C LEU A 60 -0.85 -4.27 -12.85
N THR A 61 -0.06 -4.18 -13.92
CA THR A 61 0.65 -5.30 -14.54
C THR A 61 2.14 -5.01 -14.57
#